data_AF-A0A1Z4LXK7-F1
#
_entry.id   AF-A0A1Z4LXK7-F1
#
_cell.length_a   1.000
_cell.length_b   1.000
_cell.length_c   1.000
_cell.angle_alpha   90.00
_cell.angle_beta   90.00
_cell.angle_gamma   90.00
#
_symmetry.space_group_name_H-M   'P 1'
#
loop_
_entity.id
_entity.type
_entity.pdbx_description
1 polymer ?
#
loop_
_entity_poly.entity_id
_entity_poly.type
_entity_poly.pdbx_seq_one_letter_code
_entity_poly.pdbx_strand_id
1 'polypeptide(L)' 'MVYTPPEYRKKGYASACVAGLSQTLLGEGYKFCFLFTDLSNPTSNKIYQKIGYQPVADWNNYSFSD' A
#
# COMPACT_ATOMS: atom_id res chain seq x y z
N MET A 1 2.95 -7.40 3.21
CA MET A 1 4.20 -6.72 2.81
C MET A 1 4.28 -6.71 1.29
N VAL A 2 4.52 -5.56 0.66
CA VAL A 2 4.77 -5.45 -0.80
C VAL A 2 6.26 -5.25 -1.00
N TYR A 3 6.87 -6.07 -1.84
CA TYR A 3 8.30 -5.99 -2.12
C TYR A 3 8.57 -6.08 -3.61
N THR A 4 9.43 -5.21 -4.10
CA THR A 4 9.97 -5.28 -5.46
C THR A 4 11.49 -5.26 -5.36
N PRO A 5 12.18 -6.34 -5.80
CA PRO A 5 13.63 -6.38 -5.80
C PRO A 5 14.24 -5.16 -6.53
N PRO A 6 15.38 -4.61 -6.07
CA PRO A 6 15.97 -3.39 -6.61
C PRO A 6 16.05 -3.31 -8.14
N GLU A 7 16.47 -4.39 -8.78
CA GLU A 7 16.64 -4.59 -10.23
C GLU A 7 15.31 -4.53 -11.02
N TYR A 8 14.19 -4.66 -10.31
CA TYR A 8 12.84 -4.64 -10.88
C TYR A 8 12.04 -3.38 -10.48
N ARG A 9 12.63 -2.45 -9.72
CA ARG A 9 11.95 -1.21 -9.32
C ARG A 9 11.71 -0.28 -10.51
N LYS A 10 10.79 0.68 -10.33
CA LYS A 10 10.38 1.68 -11.33
C LYS A 10 9.73 1.10 -12.61
N LYS A 11 9.40 -0.19 -12.63
CA LYS A 11 8.67 -0.86 -13.72
C LYS A 11 7.16 -1.01 -13.47
N GLY A 12 6.66 -0.48 -12.36
CA GLY A 12 5.22 -0.51 -12.03
C GLY A 12 4.71 -1.81 -11.39
N TYR A 13 5.57 -2.79 -11.10
CA TYR A 13 5.14 -4.08 -10.55
C TYR A 13 4.36 -3.98 -9.24
N ALA A 14 4.84 -3.18 -8.28
CA ALA A 14 4.11 -2.97 -7.03
C ALA A 14 2.69 -2.43 -7.28
N SER A 15 2.54 -1.46 -8.19
CA SER A 15 1.24 -0.91 -8.56
C SER A 15 0.34 -1.96 -9.19
N ALA A 16 0.86 -2.73 -10.15
CA ALA A 16 0.10 -3.75 -10.85
C ALA A 16 -0.38 -4.86 -9.92
N CYS A 17 0.50 -5.38 -9.05
CA CYS A 17 0.15 -6.43 -8.09
C CYS A 17 -0.93 -5.95 -7.11
N VAL A 18 -0.78 -4.76 -6.54
CA VAL A 18 -1.74 -4.23 -5.56
C VAL A 18 -3.07 -3.90 -6.22
N ALA A 19 -3.07 -3.26 -7.39
CA ALA A 19 -4.29 -2.96 -8.13
C ALA A 19 -5.04 -4.23 -8.53
N GLY A 20 -4.34 -5.22 -9.09
CA GLY A 20 -4.93 -6.51 -9.48
C GLY A 20 -5.56 -7.24 -8.30
N LEU A 21 -4.85 -7.37 -7.18
CA LEU A 21 -5.38 -8.00 -5.98
C LEU A 21 -6.60 -7.24 -5.43
N SER A 22 -6.53 -5.90 -5.38
CA SER A 22 -7.64 -5.07 -4.90
C SER A 22 -8.88 -5.27 -5.78
N GLN A 23 -8.71 -5.29 -7.10
CA GLN A 23 -9.80 -5.49 -8.04
C GLN A 23 -10.44 -6.89 -7.89
N THR A 24 -9.64 -7.93 -7.66
CA THR A 24 -10.15 -9.28 -7.39
C THR A 24 -11.01 -9.29 -6.12
N LEU A 25 -10.50 -8.74 -5.01
CA LEU A 25 -11.25 -8.70 -3.75
C LEU A 25 -12.55 -7.88 -3.89
N LEU A 26 -12.50 -6.72 -4.53
CA LEU A 26 -13.71 -5.95 -4.79
C LEU A 26 -14.71 -6.72 -5.68
N GLY A 27 -14.21 -7.46 -6.67
CA GLY A 27 -15.02 -8.33 -7.55
C GLY A 27 -15.66 -9.52 -6.82
N GLU A 28 -15.03 -10.01 -5.75
CA GLU A 28 -15.58 -11.05 -4.86
C GLU A 28 -16.66 -10.52 -3.89
N GLY A 29 -16.93 -9.22 -3.90
CA GLY A 29 -17.97 -8.58 -3.09
C GLY A 29 -17.47 -7.98 -1.77
N TYR A 30 -16.16 -7.95 -1.53
CA TYR A 30 -15.60 -7.17 -0.43
C TYR A 30 -15.85 -5.69 -0.69
N LYS A 31 -16.32 -4.97 0.34
CA LYS A 31 -16.69 -3.55 0.19
C LYS A 31 -15.49 -2.63 0.09
N PHE A 32 -14.37 -3.01 0.71
CA PHE A 32 -13.19 -2.16 0.85
C PHE A 32 -11.91 -3.02 0.93
N CYS A 33 -10.79 -2.46 0.48
CA CYS A 33 -9.45 -2.99 0.72
C CYS A 33 -8.66 -1.99 1.57
N PHE A 34 -7.97 -2.47 2.59
CA PHE A 34 -7.13 -1.64 3.46
C PHE A 34 -5.70 -2.15 3.47
N LEU A 35 -4.76 -1.22 3.62
CA LEU A 35 -3.35 -1.51 3.84
C LEU A 35 -2.78 -0.55 4.87
N PHE A 36 -1.76 -1.01 5.59
CA PHE A 36 -0.90 -0.15 6.37
C PHE A 36 0.33 0.21 5.54
N THR A 37 0.70 1.48 5.58
CA THR A 37 1.90 2.00 4.94
C THR A 37 2.63 2.89 5.92
N ASP A 38 3.95 2.88 5.86
CA ASP A 38 4.78 3.78 6.62
C ASP A 38 4.59 5.21 6.07
N LEU A 39 4.20 6.15 6.93
CA LEU A 39 4.04 7.56 6.58
C LEU A 39 5.34 8.17 6.05
N SER A 40 6.49 7.67 6.51
CA SER A 40 7.82 8.10 6.08
C SER A 40 8.22 7.60 4.69
N ASN A 41 7.42 6.73 4.06
CA ASN A 41 7.69 6.20 2.72
C ASN A 41 6.82 6.90 1.64
N PRO A 42 7.22 8.10 1.15
CA PRO A 42 6.43 8.86 0.18
C PRO A 42 6.29 8.16 -1.17
N THR A 43 7.19 7.22 -1.50
CA THR A 43 7.11 6.46 -2.76
C THR A 43 5.93 5.50 -2.73
N SER A 44 5.82 4.69 -1.67
CA SER A 44 4.70 3.76 -1.49
C SER A 44 3.38 4.52 -1.38
N ASN A 45 3.34 5.60 -0.62
CA ASN A 45 2.12 6.41 -0.42
C ASN A 45 1.59 6.96 -1.76
N LYS A 46 2.49 7.49 -2.62
CA LYS A 46 2.11 7.93 -3.98
C LYS A 46 1.60 6.78 -4.85
N ILE A 47 2.16 5.58 -4.73
CA ILE A 47 1.71 4.42 -5.48
C ILE A 47 0.28 4.04 -5.07
N TYR A 48 -0.01 3.95 -3.78
CA TYR A 48 -1.33 3.57 -3.28
C TYR A 48 -2.41 4.59 -3.66
N GLN A 49 -2.10 5.89 -3.51
CA GLN A 49 -3.02 6.96 -3.93
C GLN A 49 -3.32 6.90 -5.42
N LYS A 50 -2.33 6.63 -6.28
CA LYS A 50 -2.53 6.45 -7.73
C LYS A 50 -3.42 5.26 -8.09
N ILE A 51 -3.46 4.23 -7.25
CA ILE A 51 -4.31 3.04 -7.45
C ILE A 51 -5.77 3.33 -7.00
N GLY A 52 -5.99 4.38 -6.21
CA GLY A 52 -7.32 4.79 -5.73
C GLY A 52 -7.50 4.67 -4.21
N TYR A 53 -6.47 4.22 -3.47
CA TYR A 53 -6.52 4.23 -2.02
C TYR A 53 -6.53 5.66 -1.47
N GLN A 54 -7.27 5.87 -0.38
CA GLN A 54 -7.34 7.15 0.32
C GLN A 54 -6.76 7.03 1.73
N PRO A 55 -6.09 8.06 2.25
CA PRO A 55 -5.68 8.08 3.65
C PRO A 55 -6.93 8.09 4.55
N VAL A 56 -6.93 7.24 5.58
CA VAL A 56 -8.06 7.10 6.52
C VAL A 56 -7.65 7.52 7.93
N ALA A 57 -6.47 7.09 8.39
CA ALA A 57 -5.93 7.44 9.68
C ALA A 57 -4.40 7.31 9.68
N ASP A 58 -3.76 8.10 10.53
CA ASP A 58 -2.34 7.98 10.84
C ASP A 58 -2.15 7.09 12.06
N TRP A 59 -1.17 6.20 12.02
CA TRP A 59 -0.82 5.32 13.14
C TRP A 59 0.58 5.65 13.64
N ASN A 60 0.69 5.96 14.94
CA ASN A 60 1.96 6.21 15.61
C ASN A 60 2.23 5.11 16.62
N ASN A 61 3.44 4.54 16.57
CA ASN A 61 3.90 3.56 17.54
C ASN A 61 4.87 4.23 18.53
N TYR A 62 4.60 4.09 19.83
CA TYR A 62 5.44 4.66 20.89
C TYR A 62 6.08 3.52 21.68
N SER A 63 7.39 3.63 21.92
CA SER A 63 8.14 2.74 22.80
C SER A 63 8.82 3.56 23.87
N PHE A 64 8.62 3.20 25.12
CA PHE A 64 9.29 3.82 26.26
C PHE A 64 10.42 2.88 26.71
N SER A 65 11.58 3.45 26.99
CA SER A 65 12.70 2.79 27.66
C SER A 65 12.99 3.54 28.96
N ASP A 66 13.45 2.82 29.98
CA ASP A 66 13.82 3.39 31.29
C ASP A 66 14.93 4.46 31.20
#